data_AF-A0A8C1S7F2-F1
#
_entry.id   AF-A0A8C1S7F2-F1
#
_cell.length_a   1.000
_cell.length_b   1.000
_cell.length_c   1.000
_cell.angle_alpha   90.00
_cell.angle_beta   90.00
_cell.angle_gamma   90.00
#
_symmetry.space_group_name_H-M   'P 1'
#
loop_
_entity.id
_entity.type
_entity.pdbx_description
1 polymer ?
#
loop_
_entity_poly.entity_id
_entity_poly.type
_entity_poly.pdbx_seq_one_letter_code
_entity_poly.pdbx_strand_id
1 'polypeptide(L)'
;VVVVYELLEEMLDNGFPLATESNILKELIKPPTILRTVVNTITGSTNVGEQLPTGQLSVVPWRRTGVKYTNNEAYFDVIEEIDGTYTFDPVTKLLSWDVGKINPQKLPSLKGSMSLQAGASKPDENPTINIQFKIQQLAISGLKVNRLDMYGEKYKPFKGIKYMTKAGKFQVRT
;
A
#
# COMPACT_ATOMS: atom_id res chain seq x y z
N VAL A 1 -28.15 11.74 3.00
CA VAL A 1 -28.44 10.31 3.28
C VAL A 1 -28.98 9.61 2.05
N VAL A 2 -30.01 10.16 1.38
CA VAL A 2 -30.62 9.60 0.14
C VAL A 2 -29.59 9.25 -0.95
N VAL A 3 -28.68 10.18 -1.29
CA VAL A 3 -27.67 9.99 -2.35
C VAL A 3 -26.71 8.81 -2.07
N VAL A 4 -26.40 8.51 -0.81
CA VAL A 4 -25.49 7.42 -0.46
C VAL A 4 -26.17 6.07 -0.65
N TYR A 5 -27.46 5.97 -0.32
CA TYR A 5 -28.25 4.76 -0.57
C TYR A 5 -28.46 4.53 -2.06
N GLU A 6 -28.81 5.57 -2.82
CA GLU A 6 -28.93 5.50 -4.29
C GLU A 6 -27.60 5.05 -4.92
N LEU A 7 -26.46 5.57 -4.45
CA LEU A 7 -25.13 5.14 -4.88
C LEU A 7 -24.88 3.65 -4.58
N LEU A 8 -25.24 3.18 -3.38
CA LEU A 8 -25.01 1.80 -3.00
C LEU A 8 -25.90 0.82 -3.77
N GLU A 9 -27.16 1.17 -4.05
CA GLU A 9 -28.06 0.35 -4.87
C GLU A 9 -27.56 0.25 -6.32
N GLU A 10 -27.08 1.33 -6.91
CA GLU A 10 -26.54 1.30 -8.28
C GLU A 10 -25.17 0.59 -8.35
N MET A 11 -24.39 0.65 -7.27
CA MET A 11 -23.12 -0.07 -7.18
C MET A 11 -23.31 -1.58 -6.96
N LEU A 12 -24.43 -2.02 -6.37
CA LEU A 12 -24.66 -3.39 -5.92
C LEU A 12 -25.96 -3.98 -6.52
N ASP A 13 -25.82 -4.87 -7.51
CA ASP A 13 -26.94 -5.68 -7.99
C ASP A 13 -27.00 -7.00 -7.22
N ASN A 14 -28.10 -7.25 -6.51
CA ASN A 14 -28.29 -8.44 -5.67
C ASN A 14 -27.15 -8.70 -4.66
N GLY A 15 -26.52 -7.64 -4.17
CA GLY A 15 -25.41 -7.71 -3.21
C GLY A 15 -24.03 -7.96 -3.84
N PHE A 16 -23.93 -8.04 -5.17
CA PHE A 16 -22.66 -8.13 -5.89
C PHE A 16 -22.33 -6.81 -6.59
N PRO A 17 -21.06 -6.35 -6.54
CA PRO A 17 -20.66 -5.10 -7.17
C PRO A 17 -20.73 -5.21 -8.70
N LEU A 18 -21.51 -4.34 -9.34
CA LEU A 18 -21.73 -4.33 -10.79
C LEU A 18 -21.06 -3.13 -11.48
N ALA A 19 -21.22 -1.91 -10.95
CA ALA A 19 -20.68 -0.69 -11.54
C ALA A 19 -19.97 0.18 -10.49
N THR A 20 -18.66 0.01 -10.30
CA THR A 20 -17.87 0.78 -9.32
C THR A 20 -17.21 2.02 -9.91
N GLU A 21 -17.46 2.32 -11.18
CA GLU A 21 -16.76 3.36 -11.93
C GLU A 21 -17.39 4.73 -11.72
N SER A 22 -16.59 5.69 -11.22
CA SER A 22 -17.10 7.00 -10.76
C SER A 22 -17.81 7.80 -11.86
N ASN A 23 -17.35 7.71 -13.11
CA ASN A 23 -17.99 8.42 -14.22
C ASN A 23 -19.35 7.81 -14.59
N ILE A 24 -19.46 6.49 -14.54
CA ILE A 24 -20.71 5.75 -14.81
C ILE A 24 -21.72 6.07 -13.69
N LEU A 25 -21.29 6.02 -12.43
CA LEU A 25 -22.14 6.35 -11.27
C LEU A 25 -22.65 7.80 -11.29
N LYS A 26 -21.84 8.76 -11.76
CA LYS A 26 -22.26 10.17 -11.90
C LYS A 26 -23.27 10.42 -13.03
N GLU A 27 -23.32 9.55 -14.03
CA GLU A 27 -24.31 9.64 -15.12
C GLU A 27 -25.64 8.99 -14.73
N LEU A 28 -25.58 7.89 -13.97
CA LEU A 28 -26.75 7.17 -13.44
C LEU A 28 -27.44 7.96 -12.33
N ILE A 29 -26.64 8.56 -11.44
CA ILE A 29 -27.12 9.31 -10.27
C ILE A 29 -26.72 10.77 -10.45
N LYS A 30 -27.67 11.56 -10.98
CA LYS A 30 -27.44 12.98 -11.25
C LYS A 30 -27.29 13.73 -9.91
N PRO A 31 -26.25 14.58 -9.74
CA PRO A 31 -26.03 15.30 -8.48
C PRO A 31 -27.26 16.15 -8.11
N PRO A 32 -27.73 16.11 -6.85
CA PRO A 32 -28.89 16.89 -6.44
C PRO A 32 -28.57 18.38 -6.51
N THR A 33 -29.37 19.12 -7.29
CA THR A 33 -29.37 20.59 -7.30
C THR A 33 -30.54 21.07 -6.45
N ILE A 34 -30.38 22.17 -5.71
CA ILE A 34 -31.37 22.69 -4.74
C ILE A 34 -32.80 22.74 -5.31
N LEU A 35 -32.97 23.17 -6.57
CA LEU A 35 -34.26 23.25 -7.24
C LEU A 35 -34.89 21.88 -7.53
N ARG A 36 -34.07 20.86 -7.84
CA ARG A 36 -34.55 19.50 -8.16
C ARG A 36 -34.95 18.73 -6.89
N THR A 37 -34.29 18.98 -5.76
CA THR A 37 -34.68 18.39 -4.47
C THR A 37 -36.12 18.77 -4.10
N VAL A 38 -36.51 20.02 -4.33
CA VAL A 38 -37.87 20.50 -4.01
C VAL A 38 -38.90 19.90 -4.97
N VAL A 39 -38.59 19.81 -6.26
CA VAL A 39 -39.49 19.20 -7.26
C VAL A 39 -39.68 17.71 -6.97
N ASN A 40 -38.60 16.95 -6.74
CA ASN A 40 -38.69 15.50 -6.48
C ASN A 40 -39.45 15.17 -5.18
N THR A 41 -39.42 16.06 -4.18
CA THR A 41 -40.21 15.91 -2.94
C THR A 41 -41.72 16.08 -3.19
N ILE A 42 -42.10 16.85 -4.22
CA ILE A 42 -43.50 17.16 -4.54
C ILE A 42 -44.06 16.19 -5.59
N THR A 43 -43.23 15.70 -6.52
CA THR A 43 -43.65 14.82 -7.63
C THR A 43 -43.37 13.34 -7.41
N GLY A 44 -42.65 12.96 -6.35
CA GLY A 44 -42.31 11.56 -6.05
C GLY A 44 -41.35 10.91 -7.06
N SER A 45 -40.71 11.71 -7.90
CA SER A 45 -39.79 11.27 -8.95
C SER A 45 -38.40 10.97 -8.40
N THR A 46 -37.80 9.85 -8.84
CA THR A 46 -36.44 9.41 -8.46
C THR A 46 -35.35 10.14 -9.25
N ASN A 47 -34.11 10.12 -8.75
CA ASN A 47 -32.97 10.82 -9.38
C ASN A 47 -32.22 9.97 -10.43
N VAL A 48 -32.76 8.80 -10.78
CA VAL A 48 -32.11 7.84 -11.69
C VAL A 48 -32.29 8.29 -13.14
N GLY A 49 -31.22 8.28 -13.93
CA GLY A 49 -31.29 8.57 -15.35
C GLY A 49 -32.00 7.47 -16.15
N GLU A 50 -32.98 7.82 -16.98
CA GLU A 50 -33.67 6.86 -17.88
C GLU A 50 -32.80 6.31 -19.02
N GLN A 51 -31.59 6.87 -19.22
CA GLN A 51 -30.73 6.53 -20.34
C GLN A 51 -29.47 5.81 -19.86
N LEU A 52 -29.22 4.63 -20.45
CA LEU A 52 -28.08 3.79 -20.12
C LEU A 52 -26.74 4.51 -20.40
N PRO A 53 -25.74 4.40 -19.51
CA PRO A 53 -24.46 5.09 -19.67
C PRO A 53 -23.69 4.57 -20.88
N THR A 54 -23.25 5.49 -21.74
CA THR A 54 -22.54 5.19 -22.99
C THR A 54 -21.18 4.48 -22.77
N GLY A 55 -20.70 4.40 -21.53
CA GLY A 55 -19.40 3.84 -21.14
C GLY A 55 -19.43 2.44 -20.53
N GLN A 56 -20.60 1.82 -20.30
CA GLN A 56 -20.69 0.53 -19.57
C GLN A 56 -19.93 -0.63 -20.22
N LEU A 57 -19.68 -0.59 -21.54
CA LEU A 57 -18.92 -1.60 -22.28
C LEU A 57 -17.55 -1.09 -22.77
N SER A 58 -17.09 0.06 -22.27
CA SER A 58 -15.81 0.67 -22.68
C SER A 58 -14.61 -0.06 -22.04
N VAL A 59 -13.55 -0.28 -22.81
CA VAL A 59 -12.26 -0.79 -22.31
C VAL A 59 -11.48 0.25 -21.48
N VAL A 60 -11.93 1.51 -21.48
CA VAL A 60 -11.38 2.61 -20.67
C VAL A 60 -12.52 3.29 -19.89
N PRO A 61 -13.13 2.59 -18.91
CA PRO A 61 -14.35 3.03 -18.24
C PRO A 61 -14.17 4.33 -17.43
N TRP A 62 -12.94 4.65 -17.04
CA TRP A 62 -12.55 5.90 -16.40
C TRP A 62 -12.56 7.12 -17.34
N ARG A 63 -12.70 6.94 -18.66
CA ARG A 63 -12.73 8.02 -19.65
C ARG A 63 -14.14 8.17 -20.23
N ARG A 64 -14.69 9.40 -20.17
CA ARG A 64 -15.98 9.71 -20.80
C ARG A 64 -15.89 9.72 -22.32
N THR A 65 -16.92 9.19 -22.98
CA THR A 65 -17.05 9.15 -24.44
C THR A 65 -17.17 10.57 -25.02
N GLY A 66 -16.53 10.82 -26.16
CA GLY A 66 -16.63 12.09 -26.88
C GLY A 66 -15.78 13.24 -26.32
N VAL A 67 -15.00 13.02 -25.26
CA VAL A 67 -14.11 14.05 -24.71
C VAL A 67 -12.92 14.28 -25.63
N LYS A 68 -12.81 15.50 -26.16
CA LYS A 68 -11.67 16.01 -26.93
C LYS A 68 -10.92 17.03 -26.08
N TYR A 69 -9.63 16.81 -25.90
CA TYR A 69 -8.73 17.78 -25.28
C TYR A 69 -7.92 18.48 -26.37
N THR A 70 -7.56 19.74 -26.15
CA THR A 70 -6.67 20.48 -27.05
C THR A 70 -5.27 19.86 -27.07
N ASN A 71 -4.83 19.30 -25.94
CA ASN A 71 -3.60 18.52 -25.78
C ASN A 71 -3.93 17.14 -25.16
N ASN A 72 -3.40 16.06 -25.73
CA ASN A 72 -3.56 14.70 -25.19
C ASN A 72 -2.47 14.44 -24.13
N GLU A 73 -2.73 14.80 -22.88
CA GLU A 73 -1.86 14.51 -21.74
C GLU A 73 -2.62 13.71 -20.68
N ALA A 74 -1.98 12.67 -20.14
CA ALA A 74 -2.52 11.86 -19.06
C ALA A 74 -1.54 11.93 -17.87
N TYR A 75 -2.05 12.39 -16.73
CA TYR A 75 -1.29 12.47 -15.49
C TYR A 75 -1.63 11.25 -14.64
N PHE A 76 -0.61 10.47 -14.30
CA PHE A 76 -0.73 9.35 -13.37
C PHE A 76 -0.18 9.79 -12.03
N ASP A 77 -0.96 9.58 -10.97
CA ASP A 77 -0.46 9.71 -9.60
C ASP A 77 0.09 8.34 -9.17
N VAL A 78 1.41 8.24 -9.01
CA VAL A 78 2.08 7.02 -8.53
C VAL A 78 2.35 7.22 -7.05
N ILE A 79 1.54 6.56 -6.22
CA ILE A 79 1.68 6.62 -4.77
C ILE A 79 2.64 5.50 -4.34
N GLU A 80 3.91 5.84 -4.12
CA GLU A 80 4.90 4.95 -3.50
C GLU A 80 4.91 5.15 -1.98
N GLU A 81 4.75 4.07 -1.22
CA GLU A 81 4.94 4.07 0.23
C GLU A 81 6.22 3.31 0.57
N ILE A 82 7.29 4.02 0.92
CA ILE A 82 8.60 3.47 1.23
C ILE A 82 9.03 3.95 2.62
N ASP A 83 9.22 3.02 3.54
CA ASP A 83 9.85 3.29 4.83
C ASP A 83 11.34 2.92 4.75
N GLY A 84 12.15 3.83 4.21
CA GLY A 84 13.61 3.68 4.08
C GLY A 84 14.17 4.21 2.76
N THR A 85 15.46 3.97 2.53
CA THR A 85 16.13 4.25 1.25
C THR A 85 16.52 2.94 0.59
N TYR A 86 16.37 2.84 -0.73
CA TYR A 86 16.81 1.66 -1.46
C TYR A 86 17.72 2.05 -2.63
N THR A 87 18.62 1.16 -2.99
CA THR A 87 19.51 1.30 -4.14
C THR A 87 19.57 -0.03 -4.87
N PHE A 88 19.47 0.03 -6.20
CA PHE A 88 19.66 -1.13 -7.06
C PHE A 88 20.91 -0.92 -7.91
N ASP A 89 21.85 -1.84 -7.78
CA ASP A 89 23.03 -1.87 -8.64
C ASP A 89 22.75 -2.74 -9.87
N PRO A 90 22.67 -2.16 -11.09
CA PRO A 90 22.39 -2.92 -12.30
C PRO A 90 23.53 -3.83 -12.73
N VAL A 91 24.75 -3.69 -12.19
CA VAL A 91 25.89 -4.55 -12.49
C VAL A 91 25.87 -5.79 -11.61
N THR A 92 25.82 -5.61 -10.28
CA THR A 92 25.80 -6.74 -9.34
C THR A 92 24.41 -7.37 -9.17
N LYS A 93 23.36 -6.72 -9.69
CA LYS A 93 21.96 -7.11 -9.55
C LYS A 93 21.51 -7.18 -8.08
N LEU A 94 22.18 -6.42 -7.21
CA LEU A 94 21.86 -6.36 -5.79
C LEU A 94 20.93 -5.17 -5.51
N LEU A 95 19.79 -5.48 -4.90
CA LEU A 95 18.90 -4.49 -4.29
C LEU A 95 19.27 -4.37 -2.80
N SER A 96 19.69 -3.18 -2.38
CA SER A 96 19.93 -2.84 -0.98
C SER A 96 18.81 -1.96 -0.47
N TRP A 97 18.23 -2.29 0.68
CA TRP A 97 17.19 -1.50 1.34
C TRP A 97 17.61 -1.18 2.79
N ASP A 98 17.78 0.10 3.09
CA ASP A 98 18.06 0.61 4.43
C ASP A 98 16.76 1.12 5.08
N VAL A 99 16.26 0.32 6.00
CA VAL A 99 15.03 0.57 6.78
C VAL A 99 15.28 1.46 8.00
N GLY A 100 16.51 1.51 8.50
CA GLY A 100 16.82 2.16 9.78
C GLY A 100 16.15 1.49 11.00
N LYS A 101 15.43 2.27 11.81
CA LYS A 101 14.80 1.80 13.07
C LYS A 101 13.34 1.46 12.84
N ILE A 102 12.97 0.20 13.09
CA ILE A 102 11.59 -0.27 12.97
C ILE A 102 10.71 0.37 14.06
N ASN A 103 9.57 0.89 13.63
CA ASN A 103 8.50 1.39 14.49
C ASN A 103 7.34 0.39 14.52
N PRO A 104 6.94 -0.20 15.66
CA PRO A 104 5.87 -1.21 15.70
C PRO A 104 4.51 -0.73 15.17
N GLN A 105 4.23 0.58 15.25
CA GLN A 105 2.98 1.18 14.76
C GLN A 105 2.92 1.26 13.23
N LYS A 106 4.08 1.28 12.55
CA LYS A 106 4.16 1.33 11.09
C LYS A 106 5.25 0.38 10.62
N LEU A 107 4.84 -0.80 10.18
CA LEU A 107 5.77 -1.81 9.70
C LEU A 107 6.31 -1.40 8.32
N PRO A 108 7.64 -1.45 8.13
CA PRO A 108 8.25 -1.07 6.87
C PRO A 108 7.87 -2.05 5.77
N SER A 109 7.60 -1.53 4.57
CA SER A 109 7.34 -2.35 3.39
C SER A 109 8.07 -1.82 2.17
N LEU A 110 8.50 -2.73 1.29
CA LEU A 110 9.06 -2.41 -0.01
C LEU A 110 8.26 -3.18 -1.07
N LYS A 111 7.57 -2.44 -1.94
CA LYS A 111 6.78 -2.98 -3.05
C LYS A 111 7.27 -2.33 -4.34
N GLY A 112 7.33 -3.10 -5.41
CA GLY A 112 7.78 -2.61 -6.72
C GLY A 112 7.64 -3.66 -7.81
N SER A 113 7.95 -3.27 -9.03
CA SER A 113 8.01 -4.18 -10.18
C SER A 113 9.46 -4.36 -10.64
N MET A 114 9.83 -5.60 -10.99
CA MET A 114 11.12 -5.91 -11.58
C MET A 114 10.91 -6.24 -13.06
N SER A 115 11.56 -5.49 -13.94
CA SER A 115 11.54 -5.74 -15.37
C SER A 115 12.74 -6.60 -15.77
N LEU A 116 12.48 -7.66 -16.52
CA LEU A 116 13.53 -8.51 -17.11
C LEU A 116 13.87 -7.99 -18.52
N GLN A 117 15.09 -8.24 -18.98
CA GLN A 117 15.45 -7.92 -20.37
C GLN A 117 14.60 -8.73 -21.35
N ALA A 118 14.24 -8.13 -22.49
CA ALA A 118 13.44 -8.80 -23.51
C ALA A 118 14.13 -10.10 -23.97
N GLY A 119 13.41 -11.23 -23.88
CA GLY A 119 13.93 -12.56 -24.21
C GLY A 119 14.63 -13.30 -23.06
N ALA A 120 14.75 -12.70 -21.86
CA ALA A 120 15.24 -13.42 -20.68
C ALA A 120 14.22 -14.49 -20.25
N SER A 121 14.72 -15.68 -19.91
CA SER A 121 13.90 -16.73 -19.30
C SER A 121 13.37 -16.27 -17.94
N LYS A 122 12.17 -16.74 -17.58
CA LYS A 122 11.65 -16.55 -16.23
C LYS A 122 12.65 -17.13 -15.22
N PRO A 123 12.97 -16.45 -14.11
CA PRO A 123 13.79 -17.01 -13.05
C PRO A 123 13.16 -18.30 -12.51
N ASP A 124 13.97 -19.34 -12.37
CA ASP A 124 13.52 -20.65 -11.85
C ASP A 124 13.24 -20.60 -10.33
N GLU A 125 13.89 -19.68 -9.61
CA GLU A 125 13.74 -19.51 -8.16
C GLU A 125 13.63 -18.02 -7.78
N ASN A 126 12.95 -17.77 -6.67
CA ASN A 126 12.90 -16.43 -6.10
C ASN A 126 14.25 -16.07 -5.45
N PRO A 127 14.64 -14.77 -5.47
CA PRO A 127 15.89 -14.35 -4.86
C PRO A 127 15.88 -14.56 -3.34
N THR A 128 17.01 -14.98 -2.78
CA THR A 128 17.18 -15.05 -1.33
C THR A 128 17.40 -13.65 -0.75
N ILE A 129 16.66 -13.33 0.30
CA ILE A 129 16.76 -12.05 1.00
C ILE A 129 17.73 -12.20 2.17
N ASN A 130 18.82 -11.44 2.15
CA ASN A 130 19.78 -11.36 3.26
C ASN A 130 19.37 -10.23 4.20
N ILE A 131 19.26 -10.50 5.50
CA ILE A 131 18.80 -9.51 6.48
C ILE A 131 19.92 -9.18 7.46
N GLN A 132 20.20 -7.89 7.64
CA GLN A 132 21.09 -7.37 8.67
C GLN A 132 20.27 -6.57 9.69
N PHE A 133 20.44 -6.88 10.97
CA PHE A 133 19.75 -6.17 12.05
C PHE A 133 20.59 -6.10 13.32
N LYS A 134 20.23 -5.16 14.20
CA LYS A 134 20.82 -5.01 15.53
C LYS A 134 19.71 -4.70 16.54
N ILE A 135 19.58 -5.54 17.56
CA ILE A 135 18.63 -5.39 18.66
C ILE A 135 19.42 -5.03 19.92
N GLN A 136 19.10 -3.88 20.52
CA GLN A 136 19.72 -3.45 21.76
C GLN A 136 18.96 -4.03 22.96
N GLN A 137 19.67 -4.28 24.06
CA GLN A 137 19.11 -4.77 25.32
C GLN A 137 18.43 -6.15 25.23
N LEU A 138 18.75 -6.94 24.20
CA LEU A 138 18.24 -8.28 24.01
C LEU A 138 19.37 -9.26 23.72
N ALA A 139 19.33 -10.42 24.40
CA ALA A 139 20.09 -11.61 24.07
C ALA A 139 19.12 -12.67 23.56
N ILE A 140 19.15 -12.95 22.25
CA ILE A 140 18.19 -13.90 21.63
C ILE A 140 18.34 -15.33 22.15
N SER A 141 19.52 -15.69 22.68
CA SER A 141 19.75 -16.98 23.33
C SER A 141 19.00 -17.14 24.66
N GLY A 142 18.44 -16.06 25.21
CA GLY A 142 17.87 -16.03 26.55
C GLY A 142 18.91 -15.98 27.67
N LEU A 143 20.21 -15.90 27.35
CA LEU A 143 21.28 -15.81 28.33
C LEU A 143 21.12 -14.56 29.20
N LYS A 144 21.14 -14.76 30.52
CA LYS A 144 21.08 -13.70 31.51
C LYS A 144 22.25 -13.84 32.48
N VAL A 145 22.96 -12.74 32.70
CA VAL A 145 23.97 -12.64 33.75
C VAL A 145 23.23 -12.54 35.08
N ASN A 146 23.38 -13.57 35.93
CA ASN A 146 22.78 -13.59 37.25
C ASN A 146 23.57 -12.71 38.24
N ARG A 147 24.88 -12.92 38.32
CA ARG A 147 25.74 -12.24 39.29
C ARG A 147 27.14 -12.00 38.73
N LEU A 148 27.73 -10.87 39.09
CA LEU A 148 29.12 -10.51 38.83
C LEU A 148 29.77 -10.12 40.16
N ASP A 149 30.71 -10.96 40.61
CA ASP A 149 31.46 -10.78 41.85
C ASP A 149 32.92 -10.42 41.56
N MET A 150 33.46 -9.53 42.39
CA MET A 150 34.87 -9.12 42.35
C MET A 150 35.45 -9.28 43.75
N TYR A 151 36.61 -9.92 43.83
CA TYR A 151 37.31 -10.22 45.08
C TYR A 151 38.72 -9.61 45.05
N GLY A 152 39.29 -9.36 46.23
CA GLY A 152 40.66 -8.85 46.36
C GLY A 152 40.80 -7.33 46.24
N GLU A 153 39.73 -6.62 45.85
CA GLU A 153 39.73 -5.17 45.69
C GLU A 153 38.95 -4.44 46.80
N LYS A 154 39.50 -3.31 47.28
CA LYS A 154 38.89 -2.50 48.36
C LYS A 154 37.82 -1.52 47.85
N TYR A 155 37.86 -1.18 46.56
CA TYR A 155 36.90 -0.25 45.96
C TYR A 155 35.67 -0.99 45.43
N LYS A 156 34.55 -0.26 45.29
CA LYS A 156 33.30 -0.80 44.72
C LYS A 156 33.16 -0.35 43.27
N PRO A 157 33.46 -1.20 42.27
CA PRO A 157 33.32 -0.81 40.87
C PRO A 157 31.85 -0.64 40.48
N PHE A 158 31.60 0.20 39.48
CA PHE A 158 30.33 0.19 38.77
C PHE A 158 30.21 -1.10 37.96
N LYS A 159 29.08 -1.81 38.11
CA LYS A 159 28.78 -3.05 37.40
C LYS A 159 27.58 -2.82 36.49
N GLY A 160 27.81 -2.82 35.17
CA GLY A 160 26.78 -2.67 34.17
C GLY A 160 26.80 -3.84 33.19
N ILE A 161 25.62 -4.24 32.72
CA ILE A 161 25.47 -5.28 31.68
C ILE A 161 24.71 -4.67 30.52
N LYS A 162 25.19 -4.90 29.30
CA LYS A 162 24.52 -4.51 28.07
C LYS A 162 24.41 -5.71 27.15
N TYR A 163 23.19 -6.06 26.77
CA TYR A 163 22.93 -7.06 25.76
C TYR A 163 22.80 -6.41 24.38
N MET A 164 23.31 -7.10 23.36
CA MET A 164 23.14 -6.71 21.98
C MET A 164 23.11 -7.97 21.11
N THR A 165 22.05 -8.11 20.33
CA THR A 165 21.95 -9.15 19.30
C THR A 165 22.20 -8.49 17.94
N LYS A 166 23.06 -9.08 17.12
CA LYS A 166 23.28 -8.69 15.73
C LYS A 166 23.00 -9.88 14.82
N ALA A 167 22.51 -9.60 13.62
CA ALA A 167 22.40 -10.63 12.59
C ALA A 167 23.79 -11.19 12.24
N GLY A 168 23.87 -12.51 12.10
CA GLY A 168 24.97 -13.17 11.43
C GLY A 168 24.63 -13.35 9.95
N LYS A 169 24.73 -14.59 9.45
CA LYS A 169 24.16 -14.96 8.15
C LYS A 169 22.68 -15.29 8.30
N PHE A 170 21.84 -14.25 8.30
CA PHE A 170 20.38 -14.41 8.34
C PHE A 170 19.80 -14.28 6.93
N GLN A 171 19.11 -15.34 6.47
CA GLN A 171 18.60 -15.45 5.11
C GLN A 171 17.14 -15.90 5.13
N VAL A 172 16.31 -15.27 4.31
CA VAL A 172 14.92 -15.66 4.05
C VAL A 172 14.81 -16.07 2.59
N ARG A 173 14.26 -17.25 2.35
CA ARG A 173 13.95 -17.76 1.01
C ARG A 173 12.46 -17.57 0.76
N THR A 174 12.10 -17.09 -0.42
CA THR A 174 10.72 -16.76 -0.81
C THR A 174 10.19 -17.70 -1.88
#